data_AF-A0A9E3YNC5-F1
#
_entry.id   AF-A0A9E3YNC5-F1
#
_cell.length_a   1.000
_cell.length_b   1.000
_cell.length_c   1.000
_cell.angle_alpha   90.00
_cell.angle_beta   90.00
_cell.angle_gamma   90.00
#
_symmetry.space_group_name_H-M   'P 1'
#
loop_
_entity.id
_entity.type
_entity.pdbx_description
1 polymer ?
#
loop_
_entity_poly.entity_id
_entity_poly.type
_entity_poly.pdbx_seq_one_letter_code
_entity_poly.pdbx_strand_id
1 'polypeptide(L)'
;MSDPISDAVTGAKIPVGHVVANIFTWVQDNFWPAFDALEAVLSHVVDGLSAALLWPHPLVLVLLFGAITWLLQRNWVAVALVAGCALFAWNQGYWTLTMQTLVLVLGSCAVCMAVGVPLGIYSAHHPRFYRLLTPLLDLMQTLPTFVYLIPVLVLFG
;
A
#
# COMPACT_ATOMS: atom_id res chain seq x y z
N MET A 1 -17.31 -17.09 -40.33
CA MET A 1 -18.63 -16.61 -40.74
C MET A 1 -19.09 -15.68 -39.63
N SER A 2 -18.94 -14.37 -39.81
CA SER A 2 -19.51 -13.40 -38.86
C SER A 2 -21.01 -13.33 -39.13
N ASP A 3 -21.80 -13.85 -38.19
CA ASP A 3 -23.24 -13.73 -38.26
C ASP A 3 -23.63 -12.23 -38.23
N PRO A 4 -24.65 -11.78 -38.96
CA PRO A 4 -25.06 -10.37 -39.05
C PRO A 4 -25.40 -9.75 -37.68
N ILE A 5 -25.73 -10.59 -36.69
CA ILE A 5 -25.97 -10.20 -35.30
C ILE A 5 -24.64 -9.86 -34.59
N SER A 6 -23.58 -10.61 -34.85
CA SER A 6 -22.25 -10.38 -34.29
C SER A 6 -21.63 -9.07 -34.79
N ASP A 7 -21.83 -8.74 -36.08
CA ASP A 7 -21.38 -7.47 -36.66
C ASP A 7 -22.19 -6.27 -36.15
N ALA A 8 -23.49 -6.44 -35.88
CA ALA A 8 -24.32 -5.40 -35.27
C ALA A 8 -23.91 -5.09 -33.82
N VAL A 9 -23.52 -6.09 -33.04
CA VAL A 9 -23.07 -5.91 -31.65
C VAL A 9 -21.64 -5.39 -31.58
N THR A 10 -20.75 -5.83 -32.47
CA THR A 10 -19.35 -5.37 -32.51
C THR A 10 -19.15 -4.02 -33.20
N GLY A 11 -20.12 -3.54 -33.98
CA GLY A 11 -20.12 -2.21 -34.59
C GLY A 11 -20.42 -1.06 -33.61
N ALA A 12 -21.11 -1.34 -32.50
CA ALA A 12 -21.45 -0.36 -31.46
C ALA A 12 -20.66 -0.59 -30.16
N LYS A 13 -19.32 -0.53 -30.24
CA LYS A 13 -18.47 -0.65 -29.05
C LYS A 13 -18.68 0.52 -28.11
N ILE A 14 -19.05 0.22 -26.87
CA ILE A 14 -19.11 1.22 -25.79
C ILE A 14 -17.68 1.74 -25.56
N PRO A 15 -17.42 3.06 -25.65
CA PRO A 15 -16.08 3.62 -25.57
C PRO A 15 -15.59 3.73 -24.12
N VAL A 16 -15.64 2.64 -23.35
CA VAL A 16 -15.28 2.60 -21.93
C VAL A 16 -13.85 3.12 -21.71
N GLY A 17 -12.91 2.74 -22.56
CA GLY A 17 -11.51 3.19 -22.47
C GLY A 17 -11.36 4.71 -22.58
N HIS A 18 -12.00 5.34 -23.56
CA HIS A 18 -11.94 6.80 -23.74
C HIS A 18 -12.65 7.55 -22.61
N VAL A 19 -13.80 7.04 -22.15
CA VAL A 19 -14.53 7.64 -21.03
C VAL A 19 -13.68 7.60 -19.76
N VAL A 20 -13.10 6.44 -19.43
CA VAL A 20 -12.24 6.27 -18.27
C VAL A 20 -10.99 7.15 -18.36
N ALA A 21 -10.33 7.20 -19.53
CA ALA A 21 -9.17 8.06 -19.75
C ALA A 21 -9.50 9.54 -19.53
N ASN A 22 -10.60 10.03 -20.10
CA ASN A 22 -11.03 11.43 -19.92
C ASN A 22 -11.33 11.76 -18.46
N ILE A 23 -11.92 10.83 -17.70
CA ILE A 23 -12.15 10.99 -16.27
C ILE A 23 -10.82 11.11 -15.53
N PHE A 24 -9.83 10.25 -15.81
CA PHE A 24 -8.52 10.33 -15.18
C PHE A 24 -7.78 11.63 -15.50
N THR A 25 -7.84 12.11 -16.74
CA THR A 25 -7.27 13.40 -17.13
C THR A 25 -7.94 14.54 -16.37
N TRP A 26 -9.27 14.56 -16.32
CA TRP A 26 -10.01 15.57 -15.56
C TRP A 26 -9.66 15.54 -14.06
N VAL A 27 -9.53 14.36 -13.45
CA VAL A 27 -9.13 14.23 -12.04
C VAL A 27 -7.72 14.79 -11.84
N GLN A 28 -6.76 14.46 -12.70
CA GLN A 28 -5.40 15.01 -12.62
C GLN A 28 -5.42 16.53 -12.72
N ASP A 29 -6.03 17.09 -13.77
CA ASP A 29 -6.00 18.54 -14.02
C ASP A 29 -6.57 19.37 -12.86
N ASN A 30 -7.54 18.82 -12.11
CA ASN A 30 -8.21 19.53 -11.02
C ASN A 30 -7.63 19.22 -9.63
N PHE A 31 -7.11 18.01 -9.40
CA PHE A 31 -6.67 17.56 -8.08
C PHE A 31 -5.15 17.36 -7.98
N TRP A 32 -4.38 17.67 -9.02
CA TRP A 32 -2.91 17.57 -9.03
C TRP A 32 -2.26 18.14 -7.75
N PRO A 33 -2.57 19.37 -7.29
CA PRO A 33 -1.93 19.92 -6.10
C PRO A 33 -2.22 19.12 -4.82
N ALA A 34 -3.37 18.44 -4.75
CA ALA A 34 -3.71 17.59 -3.61
C ALA A 34 -2.95 16.26 -3.64
N PHE A 35 -2.74 15.67 -4.82
CA PHE A 35 -1.93 14.47 -4.98
C PHE A 35 -0.46 14.75 -4.68
N ASP A 36 0.11 15.85 -5.21
CA ASP A 36 1.47 16.30 -4.92
C ASP A 36 1.69 16.52 -3.42
N ALA A 37 0.75 17.20 -2.75
CA ALA A 37 0.85 17.44 -1.31
C ALA A 37 0.79 16.14 -0.51
N LEU A 38 -0.07 15.20 -0.92
CA LEU A 38 -0.16 13.88 -0.29
C LEU A 38 1.13 13.08 -0.51
N GLU A 39 1.66 13.04 -1.73
CA GLU A 39 2.92 12.38 -2.04
C GLU A 39 4.08 12.95 -1.21
N ALA A 40 4.20 14.28 -1.15
CA ALA A 40 5.24 14.95 -0.39
C ALA A 40 5.17 14.59 1.10
N VAL A 41 3.97 14.52 1.69
CA VAL A 41 3.78 14.08 3.08
C VAL A 41 4.16 12.60 3.25
N LEU A 42 3.72 11.72 2.35
CA LEU A 42 4.01 10.29 2.43
C LEU A 42 5.51 10.00 2.27
N SER A 43 6.16 10.60 1.26
CA SER A 43 7.62 10.50 1.06
C SER A 43 8.38 11.05 2.26
N HIS A 44 8.01 12.23 2.77
CA HIS A 44 8.70 12.80 3.94
C HIS A 44 8.63 11.88 5.16
N VAL A 45 7.47 11.25 5.40
CA VAL A 45 7.30 10.29 6.50
C VAL A 45 8.12 9.01 6.26
N VAL A 46 8.06 8.44 5.05
CA VAL A 46 8.80 7.22 4.72
C VAL A 46 10.32 7.45 4.76
N ASP A 47 10.80 8.56 4.21
CA ASP A 47 12.22 8.90 4.18
C ASP A 47 12.72 9.26 5.58
N GLY A 48 11.92 10.00 6.36
CA GLY A 48 12.23 10.32 7.75
C GLY A 48 12.33 9.06 8.62
N LEU A 49 11.37 8.14 8.51
CA LEU A 49 11.40 6.86 9.22
C LEU A 49 12.55 5.97 8.76
N SER A 50 12.81 5.91 7.45
CA SER A 50 13.93 5.15 6.89
C SER A 50 15.26 5.69 7.37
N ALA A 51 15.44 7.01 7.39
CA ALA A 51 16.62 7.67 7.92
C ALA A 51 16.79 7.39 9.42
N ALA A 52 15.72 7.49 10.21
CA ALA A 52 15.76 7.18 11.64
C ALA A 52 16.14 5.72 11.91
N LEU A 53 15.67 4.79 11.07
CA LEU A 53 15.98 3.37 11.19
C LEU A 53 17.37 3.01 10.63
N LEU A 54 17.93 3.81 9.72
CA LEU A 54 19.26 3.57 9.16
C LEU A 54 20.37 4.36 9.86
N TRP A 55 20.01 5.35 10.67
CA TRP A 55 20.97 6.17 11.41
C TRP A 55 21.82 5.37 12.42
N PRO A 56 21.25 4.41 13.19
CA PRO A 56 22.05 3.53 14.05
C PRO A 56 22.84 2.49 13.24
N HIS A 57 23.98 2.08 13.78
CA HIS A 57 24.75 0.97 13.21
C HIS A 57 23.90 -0.32 13.18
N PRO A 58 23.93 -1.14 12.10
CA PRO A 58 23.09 -2.33 11.94
C PRO A 58 23.08 -3.27 13.15
N LEU A 59 24.25 -3.52 13.75
CA LEU A 59 24.37 -4.33 14.97
C LEU A 59 23.51 -3.83 16.14
N VAL A 60 23.38 -2.51 16.32
CA VAL A 60 22.56 -1.93 17.39
C VAL A 60 21.09 -2.25 17.17
N LEU A 61 20.62 -2.21 15.91
CA LEU A 61 19.25 -2.55 15.56
C LEU A 61 18.96 -4.05 15.66
N VAL A 62 19.92 -4.90 15.29
CA VAL A 62 19.81 -6.34 15.50
C VAL A 62 19.63 -6.64 17.00
N LEU A 63 20.44 -6.00 17.86
CA LEU A 63 20.30 -6.12 19.30
C LEU A 63 18.96 -5.59 19.80
N LEU A 64 18.48 -4.46 19.26
CA LEU A 64 17.18 -3.89 19.59
C LEU A 64 16.03 -4.85 19.23
N PHE A 65 16.01 -5.39 18.01
CA PHE A 65 14.99 -6.35 17.57
C PHE A 65 15.03 -7.63 18.39
N GLY A 66 16.23 -8.11 18.72
CA GLY A 66 16.42 -9.24 19.64
C GLY A 66 15.88 -8.95 21.03
N ALA A 67 16.16 -7.77 21.59
CA ALA A 67 15.67 -7.34 22.90
C ALA A 67 14.14 -7.21 22.93
N ILE A 68 13.54 -6.64 21.89
CA ILE A 68 12.07 -6.53 21.75
C ILE A 68 11.45 -7.93 21.67
N THR A 69 12.05 -8.83 20.89
CA THR A 69 11.57 -10.21 20.75
C THR A 69 11.67 -10.97 22.07
N TRP A 70 12.77 -10.80 22.80
CA TRP A 70 12.92 -11.36 24.13
C TRP A 70 11.87 -10.82 25.10
N LEU A 71 11.62 -9.51 25.09
CA LEU A 71 10.64 -8.87 25.98
C LEU A 71 9.23 -9.42 25.75
N LEU A 72 8.84 -9.61 24.48
CA LEU A 72 7.50 -10.06 24.08
C LEU A 72 7.31 -11.57 24.23
N GLN A 73 8.30 -12.38 23.85
CA GLN A 73 8.14 -13.84 23.77
C GLN A 73 8.86 -14.61 24.89
N ARG A 74 9.87 -14.01 25.54
CA ARG A 74 10.72 -14.64 26.57
C ARG A 74 11.33 -15.98 26.13
N ASN A 75 11.51 -16.16 24.83
CA ASN A 75 12.01 -17.38 24.19
C ASN A 75 13.30 -17.11 23.40
N TRP A 76 14.39 -17.78 23.77
CA TRP A 76 15.70 -17.61 23.13
C TRP A 76 15.72 -18.09 21.67
N VAL A 77 14.89 -19.07 21.31
CA VAL A 77 14.81 -19.56 19.93
C VAL A 77 14.30 -18.48 18.99
N ALA A 78 13.27 -17.73 19.41
CA ALA A 78 12.72 -16.63 18.61
C ALA A 78 13.70 -15.48 18.47
N VAL A 79 14.43 -15.15 19.54
CA VAL A 79 15.49 -14.13 19.52
C VAL A 79 16.59 -14.52 18.52
N ALA A 80 17.05 -15.78 18.57
CA ALA A 80 18.06 -16.29 17.66
C ALA A 80 17.58 -16.25 16.20
N LEU A 81 16.31 -16.56 15.94
CA LEU A 81 15.73 -16.50 14.60
C LEU A 81 15.69 -15.05 14.08
N VAL A 82 15.12 -14.11 14.86
CA VAL A 82 15.03 -12.70 14.44
C VAL A 82 16.41 -12.09 14.22
N ALA A 83 17.33 -12.29 15.16
CA ALA A 83 18.70 -11.79 15.03
C ALA A 83 19.43 -12.46 13.86
N GLY A 84 19.26 -13.77 13.68
CA GLY A 84 19.84 -14.54 12.57
C GLY A 84 19.36 -14.06 11.20
N CYS A 85 18.06 -13.83 11.03
CA CYS A 85 17.50 -13.27 9.80
C CYS A 85 18.00 -11.85 9.53
N ALA A 86 18.08 -10.99 10.54
CA ALA A 86 18.57 -9.63 10.40
C ALA A 86 20.06 -9.59 10.04
N LEU A 87 20.88 -10.43 10.68
CA LEU A 87 22.30 -10.59 10.33
C LEU A 87 22.48 -11.18 8.93
N PHE A 88 21.64 -12.12 8.52
CA PHE A 88 21.65 -12.67 7.17
C PHE A 88 21.36 -11.60 6.12
N ALA A 89 20.31 -10.80 6.32
CA ALA A 89 19.97 -9.68 5.43
C ALA A 89 21.13 -8.67 5.31
N TRP A 90 21.81 -8.39 6.43
CA TRP A 90 22.99 -7.52 6.42
C TRP A 90 24.17 -8.15 5.66
N ASN A 91 24.45 -9.43 5.89
CA ASN A 91 25.50 -10.17 5.21
C ASN A 91 25.29 -10.26 3.68
N GLN A 92 24.02 -10.29 3.23
CA GLN A 92 23.68 -10.29 1.80
C GLN A 92 23.69 -8.88 1.17
N GLY A 93 23.99 -7.82 1.93
CA GLY A 93 24.00 -6.45 1.43
C GLY A 93 22.61 -5.83 1.24
N TYR A 94 21.54 -6.50 1.69
CA TYR A 94 20.15 -6.04 1.55
C TYR A 94 19.64 -5.29 2.78
N TRP A 95 20.51 -4.84 3.68
CA TRP A 95 20.12 -4.16 4.92
C TRP A 95 19.22 -2.93 4.65
N THR A 96 19.69 -2.02 3.79
CA THR A 96 18.96 -0.79 3.46
C THR A 96 17.58 -1.08 2.84
N LEU A 97 17.54 -1.99 1.86
CA LEU A 97 16.30 -2.43 1.22
C LEU A 97 15.34 -3.08 2.22
N THR A 98 15.85 -3.89 3.15
CA THR A 98 15.04 -4.54 4.19
C THR A 98 14.47 -3.54 5.20
N MET A 99 15.23 -2.52 5.58
CA MET A 99 14.73 -1.45 6.47
C MET A 99 13.68 -0.59 5.76
N GLN A 100 13.87 -0.29 4.47
CA GLN A 100 12.88 0.43 3.67
C GLN A 100 11.57 -0.36 3.54
N THR A 101 11.64 -1.67 3.26
CA THR A 101 10.42 -2.50 3.21
C THR A 101 9.73 -2.57 4.56
N LEU A 102 10.48 -2.67 5.66
CA LEU A 102 9.92 -2.63 7.02
C LEU A 102 9.19 -1.31 7.29
N VAL A 103 9.79 -0.18 6.93
CA VAL A 103 9.16 1.14 7.05
C VAL A 103 7.89 1.24 6.22
N LEU A 104 7.91 0.78 4.96
CA LEU A 104 6.73 0.78 4.09
C LEU A 104 5.60 -0.08 4.63
N VAL A 105 5.89 -1.28 5.14
CA VAL A 105 4.89 -2.18 5.73
C VAL A 105 4.30 -1.57 7.00
N LEU A 106 5.13 -1.04 7.90
CA LEU A 106 4.66 -0.41 9.14
C LEU A 106 3.86 0.87 8.86
N GLY A 107 4.34 1.72 7.94
CA GLY A 107 3.66 2.94 7.53
C GLY A 107 2.31 2.65 6.89
N SER A 108 2.26 1.70 5.95
CA SER A 108 1.00 1.25 5.33
C SER A 108 0.02 0.68 6.36
N CYS A 109 0.50 -0.14 7.29
CA CYS A 109 -0.33 -0.68 8.37
C CYS A 109 -0.87 0.43 9.28
N ALA A 110 -0.04 1.40 9.66
CA ALA A 110 -0.45 2.53 10.50
C ALA A 110 -1.52 3.39 9.81
N VAL A 111 -1.34 3.73 8.53
CA VAL A 111 -2.35 4.49 7.76
C VAL A 111 -3.63 3.68 7.58
N CYS A 112 -3.51 2.37 7.27
CA CYS A 112 -4.64 1.46 7.14
C CYS A 112 -5.46 1.39 8.44
N MET A 113 -4.81 1.26 9.60
CA MET A 113 -5.51 1.28 10.89
C MET A 113 -6.10 2.66 11.20
N ALA A 114 -5.36 3.74 10.95
CA ALA A 114 -5.80 5.11 11.23
C ALA A 114 -7.06 5.49 10.45
N VAL A 115 -7.22 5.01 9.22
CA VAL A 115 -8.39 5.28 8.38
C VAL A 115 -9.44 4.17 8.48
N GLY A 116 -9.01 2.92 8.43
CA GLY A 116 -9.87 1.75 8.42
C GLY A 116 -10.62 1.52 9.73
N VAL A 117 -10.01 1.77 10.89
CA VAL A 117 -10.68 1.59 12.19
C VAL A 117 -11.83 2.61 12.36
N PRO A 118 -11.64 3.93 12.15
CA PRO A 118 -12.74 4.89 12.22
C PRO A 118 -13.85 4.61 11.21
N LEU A 119 -13.51 4.29 9.95
CA LEU A 119 -14.50 3.92 8.93
C LEU A 119 -15.27 2.65 9.32
N GLY A 120 -14.57 1.65 9.87
CA GLY A 120 -15.16 0.43 10.40
C GLY A 120 -16.16 0.71 11.52
N ILE A 121 -15.75 1.48 12.53
CA ILE A 121 -16.61 1.88 13.66
C ILE A 121 -17.83 2.67 13.16
N TYR A 122 -17.65 3.61 12.24
CA TYR A 122 -18.75 4.39 11.68
C TYR A 122 -19.74 3.52 10.90
N SER A 123 -19.22 2.59 10.10
CA SER A 123 -20.04 1.65 9.32
C SER A 123 -20.85 0.71 10.20
N ALA A 124 -20.33 0.33 11.37
CA ALA A 124 -21.05 -0.52 12.33
C ALA A 124 -22.33 0.14 12.86
N HIS A 125 -22.38 1.47 12.93
CA HIS A 125 -23.54 2.21 13.40
C HIS A 125 -24.51 2.61 12.26
N HIS A 126 -24.04 2.60 11.01
CA HIS A 126 -24.80 3.09 9.85
C HIS A 126 -24.96 2.00 8.78
N PRO A 127 -26.03 1.19 8.81
CA PRO A 127 -26.21 0.06 7.89
C PRO A 127 -26.34 0.50 6.42
N ARG A 128 -26.80 1.73 6.15
CA ARG A 128 -26.82 2.30 4.80
C ARG A 128 -25.42 2.63 4.30
N PHE A 129 -24.56 3.18 5.15
CA PHE A 129 -23.18 3.49 4.81
C PHE A 129 -22.38 2.21 4.56
N TYR A 130 -22.56 1.19 5.40
CA TYR A 130 -21.95 -0.12 5.19
C TYR A 130 -22.27 -0.69 3.80
N ARG A 131 -23.55 -0.70 3.39
CA ARG A 131 -23.97 -1.19 2.07
C ARG A 131 -23.34 -0.42 0.90
N LEU A 132 -23.07 0.87 1.06
CA LEU A 132 -22.38 1.68 0.05
C LEU A 132 -20.87 1.42 0.02
N LEU A 133 -20.28 1.10 1.18
CA LEU A 133 -18.86 0.82 1.33
C LEU A 133 -18.50 -0.60 0.84
N THR A 134 -19.37 -1.60 1.06
CA THR A 134 -19.17 -3.00 0.65
C THR A 134 -18.67 -3.16 -0.79
N PRO A 135 -19.29 -2.57 -1.83
CA PRO A 135 -18.80 -2.76 -3.21
C PRO A 135 -17.39 -2.21 -3.43
N LEU A 136 -16.99 -1.15 -2.72
CA LEU A 136 -15.64 -0.62 -2.78
C LEU A 136 -14.64 -1.58 -2.11
N LEU A 137 -15.00 -2.14 -0.96
CA LEU A 137 -14.19 -3.15 -0.28
C LEU A 137 -14.05 -4.42 -1.12
N ASP A 138 -15.13 -4.89 -1.74
CA ASP A 138 -15.13 -6.04 -2.64
C ASP A 138 -14.20 -5.78 -3.85
N LEU A 139 -14.22 -4.56 -4.41
CA LEU A 139 -13.32 -4.17 -5.49
C LEU A 139 -11.84 -4.21 -5.05
N MET A 140 -11.52 -3.62 -3.89
CA MET A 140 -10.15 -3.59 -3.38
C MET A 140 -9.61 -4.98 -3.07
N GLN A 141 -10.47 -5.96 -2.75
CA GLN A 141 -10.09 -7.32 -2.41
C GLN A 141 -10.01 -8.26 -3.62
N THR A 142 -10.72 -7.96 -4.70
CA THR A 142 -10.84 -8.85 -5.87
C THR A 142 -10.01 -8.41 -7.08
N LEU A 143 -9.66 -7.12 -7.19
CA LEU A 143 -8.84 -6.65 -8.31
C LEU A 143 -7.38 -7.12 -8.17
N PRO A 144 -6.78 -7.68 -9.24
CA PRO A 144 -5.36 -7.99 -9.26
C PRO A 144 -4.50 -6.73 -9.10
N THR A 145 -3.34 -6.89 -8.47
CA THR A 145 -2.41 -5.80 -8.17
C THR A 145 -2.08 -4.91 -9.38
N PHE A 146 -1.86 -5.53 -10.54
CA PHE A 146 -1.51 -4.80 -11.76
C PHE A 146 -2.59 -3.84 -12.25
N VAL A 147 -3.86 -4.12 -11.97
CA VAL A 147 -4.99 -3.29 -12.42
C VAL A 147 -5.04 -1.98 -11.65
N TYR A 148 -4.78 -2.00 -10.33
CA TYR A 148 -4.75 -0.77 -9.53
C TYR A 148 -3.44 0.01 -9.71
N LEU A 149 -2.34 -0.66 -10.05
CA LEU A 149 -1.03 -0.01 -10.19
C LEU A 149 -1.03 1.06 -11.29
N ILE A 150 -1.72 0.82 -12.40
CA ILE A 150 -1.77 1.76 -13.54
C ILE A 150 -2.38 3.11 -13.11
N PRO A 151 -3.59 3.19 -12.53
CA PRO A 151 -4.12 4.44 -12.00
C PRO A 151 -3.22 5.13 -10.98
N VAL A 152 -2.58 4.38 -10.09
CA VAL A 152 -1.70 4.96 -9.06
C VAL A 152 -0.49 5.62 -9.70
N LEU A 153 0.16 4.96 -10.66
CA LEU A 153 1.31 5.53 -11.38
C LEU A 153 0.92 6.76 -12.21
N VAL A 154 -0.32 6.85 -12.70
CA VAL A 154 -0.79 8.02 -13.44
C VAL A 154 -1.14 9.19 -12.50
N LEU A 155 -1.50 8.92 -11.25
CA LEU A 155 -1.87 9.95 -10.27
C LEU A 155 -0.70 10.41 -9.37
N PHE A 156 0.31 9.57 -9.17
CA PHE A 156 1.45 9.77 -8.25
C PHE A 156 2.82 9.53 -8.93
N GLY A 157 2.87 9.52 -10.26
CA GLY A 157 4.09 9.24 -11.03
C GLY A 157 4.48 10.36 -11.96
#